data_AF-A0A2E5Z509-F1
#
_entry.id   AF-A0A2E5Z509-F1
#
_cell.length_a   1.000
_cell.length_b   1.000
_cell.length_c   1.000
_cell.angle_alpha   90.00
_cell.angle_beta   90.00
_cell.angle_gamma   90.00
#
_symmetry.space_group_name_H-M   'P 1'
#
loop_
_entity.id
_entity.type
_entity.pdbx_description
1 polymer ?
#
loop_
_entity_poly.entity_id
_entity_poly.type
_entity_poly.pdbx_seq_one_letter_code
_entity_poly.pdbx_strand_id
1 'polypeptide(L)'
;MTHTKPVGIFILGDVPPENIVPLSQKVELCGFDELWFAEDYFMISGFASAALALQATTKIRVGVGVVSSVVRHPGVTAMETSTLARAHPGRFTLGIGHGVPAWIKQMDLYPRSVLNSMRESVTSVKRLLAGETITAKGEYFGFDKVALTHPAPEVKVLTGVVGPKSIDLCADIADGMVVSVLGGPKYVETAYKRIEKRRGNNDFEMVTYVLASVGKDIKQKRKDVRAATAFYLNAMGPTYISDVYGISDKTKSIISSGGADALETQMPDEWLDFLTIVGTPENCITNINNFFDSGSTSVILCVVPSEELPDQLELIGREVLPKI
;
A
#
# COMPACT_ATOMS: atom_id res chain seq x y z
N MET A 1 -6.34 -2.78 -24.11
CA MET A 1 -6.19 -3.50 -22.84
C MET A 1 -7.53 -3.43 -22.15
N THR A 2 -8.19 -4.55 -21.91
CA THR A 2 -9.39 -4.57 -21.07
C THR A 2 -8.93 -4.15 -19.67
N HIS A 3 -9.23 -2.92 -19.27
CA HIS A 3 -9.01 -2.50 -17.90
C HIS A 3 -9.98 -3.31 -17.04
N THR A 4 -9.49 -4.43 -16.50
CA THR A 4 -10.09 -4.98 -15.31
C THR A 4 -9.93 -3.92 -14.22
N LYS A 5 -10.92 -3.81 -13.33
CA LYS A 5 -10.88 -2.95 -12.15
C LYS A 5 -10.44 -3.83 -10.96
N PRO A 6 -9.13 -4.15 -10.82
CA PRO A 6 -8.70 -5.15 -9.87
C PRO A 6 -8.97 -4.70 -8.44
N VAL A 7 -9.61 -5.58 -7.69
CA VAL A 7 -9.85 -5.39 -6.25
C VAL A 7 -9.06 -6.44 -5.49
N GLY A 8 -8.30 -5.98 -4.49
CA GLY A 8 -7.46 -6.84 -3.68
C GLY A 8 -7.73 -6.75 -2.20
N ILE A 9 -7.02 -7.59 -1.45
CA ILE A 9 -7.04 -7.63 0.01
C ILE A 9 -5.67 -7.30 0.56
N PHE A 10 -5.65 -6.57 1.66
CA PHE A 10 -4.46 -6.37 2.46
C PHE A 10 -4.52 -7.28 3.68
N ILE A 11 -3.53 -8.16 3.86
CA ILE A 11 -3.36 -8.92 5.11
C ILE A 11 -2.52 -8.08 6.06
N LEU A 12 -3.13 -7.68 7.17
CA LEU A 12 -2.49 -6.87 8.21
C LEU A 12 -1.43 -7.66 8.98
N GLY A 13 -0.47 -6.94 9.57
CA GLY A 13 0.70 -7.54 10.21
C GLY A 13 0.42 -8.24 11.55
N ASP A 14 -0.76 -8.06 12.11
CA ASP A 14 -1.25 -8.72 13.33
C ASP A 14 -1.76 -10.15 13.09
N VAL A 15 -1.89 -10.58 11.83
CA VAL A 15 -2.30 -11.94 11.48
C VAL A 15 -1.21 -12.95 11.85
N PRO A 16 -1.52 -14.02 12.62
CA PRO A 16 -0.57 -15.07 12.93
C PRO A 16 0.03 -15.72 11.66
N PRO A 17 1.35 -15.96 11.60
CA PRO A 17 2.01 -16.46 10.39
C PRO A 17 1.42 -17.75 9.81
N GLU A 18 0.96 -18.68 10.67
CA GLU A 18 0.32 -19.93 10.26
C GLU A 18 -0.98 -19.73 9.47
N ASN A 19 -1.61 -18.55 9.59
CA ASN A 19 -2.84 -18.21 8.88
C ASN A 19 -2.60 -17.56 7.52
N ILE A 20 -1.37 -17.18 7.17
CA ILE A 20 -1.07 -16.53 5.88
C ILE A 20 -1.48 -17.41 4.70
N VAL A 21 -1.10 -18.69 4.72
CA VAL A 21 -1.42 -19.65 3.66
C VAL A 21 -2.94 -19.86 3.50
N PRO A 22 -3.70 -20.28 4.54
CA PRO A 22 -5.14 -20.51 4.39
C PRO A 22 -5.90 -19.23 4.03
N LEU A 23 -5.50 -18.06 4.56
CA LEU A 23 -6.11 -16.78 4.16
C LEU A 23 -5.82 -16.43 2.71
N SER A 24 -4.57 -16.61 2.24
CA SER A 24 -4.21 -16.35 0.84
C SER A 24 -5.03 -17.19 -0.13
N GLN A 25 -5.23 -18.48 0.19
CA GLN A 25 -6.09 -19.37 -0.58
C GLN A 25 -7.55 -18.91 -0.56
N LYS A 26 -8.06 -18.51 0.62
CA LYS A 26 -9.43 -18.00 0.75
C LYS A 26 -9.64 -16.74 -0.09
N VAL A 27 -8.69 -15.79 -0.08
CA VAL A 27 -8.75 -14.57 -0.89
C VAL A 27 -8.84 -14.92 -2.38
N GLU A 28 -7.98 -15.81 -2.90
CA GLU A 28 -8.05 -16.25 -4.30
C GLU A 28 -9.38 -16.96 -4.63
N LEU A 29 -9.86 -17.85 -3.73
CA LEU A 29 -11.13 -18.57 -3.91
C LEU A 29 -12.35 -17.64 -3.92
N CYS A 30 -12.30 -16.53 -3.17
CA CYS A 30 -13.36 -15.51 -3.17
C CYS A 30 -13.32 -14.60 -4.41
N GLY A 31 -12.31 -14.74 -5.27
CA GLY A 31 -12.25 -14.06 -6.58
C GLY A 31 -11.53 -12.72 -6.59
N PHE A 32 -10.74 -12.39 -5.56
CA PHE A 32 -9.92 -11.18 -5.56
C PHE A 32 -8.74 -11.28 -6.53
N ASP A 33 -8.35 -10.16 -7.11
CA ASP A 33 -7.29 -10.07 -8.12
C ASP A 33 -5.90 -9.91 -7.51
N GLU A 34 -5.83 -9.31 -6.32
CA GLU A 34 -4.57 -8.96 -5.67
C GLU A 34 -4.56 -9.24 -4.16
N LEU A 35 -3.38 -9.56 -3.64
CA LEU A 35 -3.12 -9.75 -2.22
C LEU A 35 -1.87 -8.99 -1.82
N TRP A 36 -1.97 -8.14 -0.81
CA TRP A 36 -0.89 -7.25 -0.40
C TRP A 36 -0.49 -7.46 1.06
N PHE A 37 0.80 -7.31 1.31
CA PHE A 37 1.42 -7.29 2.64
C PHE A 37 2.26 -6.02 2.79
N ALA A 38 2.44 -5.52 4.00
CA ALA A 38 3.47 -4.53 4.32
C ALA A 38 4.62 -5.18 5.06
N GLU A 39 5.70 -4.41 5.19
CA GLU A 39 6.73 -4.69 6.17
C GLU A 39 6.65 -3.69 7.32
N ASP A 40 5.71 -3.97 8.20
CA ASP A 40 5.60 -3.29 9.48
C ASP A 40 6.59 -3.95 10.45
N TYR A 41 7.58 -3.18 10.91
CA TYR A 41 8.64 -3.74 11.75
C TYR A 41 8.06 -4.29 13.05
N PHE A 42 8.63 -5.40 13.51
CA PHE A 42 8.20 -6.15 14.71
C PHE A 42 6.88 -6.93 14.55
N MET A 43 6.33 -7.00 13.34
CA MET A 43 5.20 -7.85 12.95
C MET A 43 5.66 -8.96 11.97
N ILE A 44 4.76 -9.46 11.11
CA ILE A 44 5.12 -10.44 10.07
C ILE A 44 6.02 -9.83 8.97
N SER A 45 6.80 -10.69 8.31
CA SER A 45 7.70 -10.28 7.21
C SER A 45 6.95 -10.11 5.90
N GLY A 46 7.16 -8.99 5.19
CA GLY A 46 6.55 -8.75 3.88
C GLY A 46 6.96 -9.76 2.81
N PHE A 47 8.27 -9.98 2.61
CA PHE A 47 8.77 -10.92 1.60
C PHE A 47 8.45 -12.38 1.91
N ALA A 48 8.56 -12.80 3.19
CA ALA A 48 8.25 -14.18 3.55
C ALA A 48 6.74 -14.47 3.43
N SER A 49 5.89 -13.52 3.82
CA SER A 49 4.43 -13.64 3.65
C SER A 49 4.05 -13.71 2.17
N ALA A 50 4.67 -12.87 1.33
CA ALA A 50 4.46 -12.90 -0.12
C ALA A 50 4.92 -14.23 -0.74
N ALA A 51 6.04 -14.80 -0.30
CA ALA A 51 6.51 -16.12 -0.75
C ALA A 51 5.49 -17.23 -0.42
N LEU A 52 4.99 -17.24 0.82
CA LEU A 52 3.97 -18.20 1.26
C LEU A 52 2.68 -18.05 0.45
N ALA A 53 2.21 -16.82 0.24
CA ALA A 53 1.01 -16.53 -0.54
C ALA A 53 1.17 -16.96 -2.00
N LEU A 54 2.27 -16.58 -2.65
CA LEU A 54 2.53 -16.94 -4.06
C LEU A 54 2.63 -18.45 -4.26
N GLN A 55 3.22 -19.17 -3.30
CA GLN A 55 3.34 -20.62 -3.37
C GLN A 55 2.00 -21.34 -3.12
N ALA A 56 1.13 -20.75 -2.29
CA ALA A 56 -0.17 -21.32 -1.92
C ALA A 56 -1.29 -21.05 -2.94
N THR A 57 -1.07 -20.13 -3.88
CA THR A 57 -2.08 -19.61 -4.82
C THR A 57 -1.61 -19.75 -6.27
N THR A 58 -2.53 -19.67 -7.24
CA THR A 58 -2.24 -20.01 -8.63
C THR A 58 -2.39 -18.85 -9.62
N LYS A 59 -3.19 -17.83 -9.29
CA LYS A 59 -3.57 -16.75 -10.21
C LYS A 59 -3.40 -15.36 -9.63
N ILE A 60 -3.72 -15.18 -8.35
CA ILE A 60 -3.73 -13.89 -7.69
C ILE A 60 -2.35 -13.21 -7.79
N ARG A 61 -2.34 -11.90 -8.03
CA ARG A 61 -1.12 -11.10 -7.93
C ARG A 61 -0.82 -10.83 -6.46
N VAL A 62 0.44 -10.89 -6.08
CA VAL A 62 0.90 -10.62 -4.72
C VAL A 62 1.83 -9.42 -4.72
N GLY A 63 1.55 -8.47 -3.86
CA GLY A 63 2.37 -7.27 -3.69
C GLY A 63 2.95 -7.16 -2.28
N VAL A 64 4.13 -6.57 -2.16
CA VAL A 64 4.65 -6.07 -0.88
C VAL A 64 4.66 -4.55 -0.95
N GLY A 65 3.75 -3.89 -0.25
CA GLY A 65 3.62 -2.45 -0.22
C GLY A 65 3.49 -1.98 1.23
N VAL A 66 4.55 -1.45 1.84
CA VAL A 66 5.88 -1.22 1.26
C VAL A 66 6.99 -1.72 2.18
N VAL A 67 8.16 -2.01 1.60
CA VAL A 67 9.42 -2.12 2.35
C VAL A 67 10.08 -0.75 2.51
N SER A 68 10.86 -0.54 3.57
CA SER A 68 11.62 0.71 3.71
C SER A 68 12.82 0.78 2.77
N SER A 69 13.06 1.99 2.24
CA SER A 69 14.22 2.34 1.42
C SER A 69 15.55 2.33 2.17
N VAL A 70 15.57 2.23 3.50
CA VAL A 70 16.82 2.33 4.30
C VAL A 70 17.13 1.09 5.12
N VAL A 71 16.16 0.22 5.38
CA VAL A 71 16.36 -0.93 6.28
C VAL A 71 17.12 -2.07 5.61
N ARG A 72 16.96 -2.25 4.30
CA ARG A 72 17.72 -3.22 3.53
C ARG A 72 18.61 -2.53 2.52
N HIS A 73 19.82 -3.06 2.35
CA HIS A 73 20.65 -2.71 1.22
C HIS A 73 19.87 -2.99 -0.08
N PRO A 74 19.87 -2.09 -1.08
CA PRO A 74 19.12 -2.26 -2.33
C PRO A 74 19.44 -3.57 -3.06
N GLY A 75 20.68 -4.07 -2.92
CA GLY A 75 21.07 -5.39 -3.42
C GLY A 75 20.29 -6.55 -2.81
N VAL A 76 19.97 -6.49 -1.52
CA VAL A 76 19.15 -7.52 -0.83
C VAL A 76 17.70 -7.40 -1.27
N THR A 77 17.15 -6.18 -1.34
CA THR A 77 15.78 -5.96 -1.81
C THR A 77 15.60 -6.45 -3.25
N ALA A 78 16.54 -6.16 -4.14
CA ALA A 78 16.54 -6.64 -5.51
C ALA A 78 16.67 -8.17 -5.60
N MET A 79 17.51 -8.78 -4.75
CA MET A 79 17.65 -10.23 -4.65
C MET A 79 16.32 -10.91 -4.29
N GLU A 80 15.66 -10.48 -3.21
CA GLU A 80 14.36 -11.02 -2.77
C GLU A 80 13.29 -10.86 -3.86
N THR A 81 13.22 -9.67 -4.45
CA THR A 81 12.25 -9.34 -5.50
C THR A 81 12.46 -10.19 -6.74
N SER A 82 13.72 -10.36 -7.16
CA SER A 82 14.06 -11.19 -8.31
C SER A 82 13.71 -12.66 -8.09
N THR A 83 13.94 -13.19 -6.89
CA THR A 83 13.60 -14.57 -6.52
C THR A 83 12.10 -14.80 -6.66
N LEU A 84 11.27 -13.96 -6.03
CA LEU A 84 9.81 -14.12 -6.07
C LEU A 84 9.26 -13.94 -7.49
N ALA A 85 9.72 -12.92 -8.21
CA ALA A 85 9.26 -12.66 -9.56
C ALA A 85 9.66 -13.74 -10.56
N ARG A 86 10.86 -14.32 -10.41
CA ARG A 86 11.32 -15.41 -11.29
C ARG A 86 10.61 -16.73 -10.98
N ALA A 87 10.33 -17.01 -9.71
CA ALA A 87 9.57 -18.19 -9.28
C ALA A 87 8.09 -18.09 -9.67
N HIS A 88 7.54 -16.87 -9.72
CA HIS A 88 6.14 -16.61 -10.03
C HIS A 88 5.96 -15.47 -11.06
N PRO A 89 6.33 -15.71 -12.33
CA PRO A 89 6.32 -14.67 -13.37
C PRO A 89 4.98 -13.96 -13.50
N GLY A 90 5.02 -12.62 -13.58
CA GLY A 90 3.83 -11.77 -13.74
C GLY A 90 2.95 -11.62 -12.49
N ARG A 91 3.28 -12.28 -11.37
CA ARG A 91 2.45 -12.25 -10.15
C ARG A 91 3.04 -11.46 -9.00
N PHE A 92 4.30 -11.03 -9.03
CA PHE A 92 4.89 -10.27 -7.93
C PHE A 92 5.04 -8.78 -8.25
N THR A 93 4.73 -7.91 -7.29
CA THR A 93 4.91 -6.45 -7.38
C THR A 93 5.59 -5.92 -6.11
N LEU A 94 6.63 -5.09 -6.26
CA LEU A 94 7.35 -4.50 -5.13
C LEU A 94 6.96 -3.04 -4.95
N GLY A 95 6.61 -2.65 -3.72
CA GLY A 95 6.50 -1.28 -3.27
C GLY A 95 7.62 -0.92 -2.29
N ILE A 96 8.28 0.22 -2.51
CA ILE A 96 9.30 0.77 -1.61
C ILE A 96 8.79 2.09 -1.03
N GLY A 97 9.02 2.39 0.24
CA GLY A 97 8.65 3.66 0.85
C GLY A 97 9.75 4.25 1.72
N HIS A 98 9.47 5.40 2.32
CA HIS A 98 10.37 6.02 3.30
C HIS A 98 10.50 5.18 4.59
N GLY A 99 9.52 4.32 4.87
CA GLY A 99 9.35 3.64 6.16
C GLY A 99 8.64 4.53 7.18
N VAL A 100 8.03 3.90 8.20
CA VAL A 100 7.34 4.63 9.27
C VAL A 100 8.39 5.28 10.18
N PRO A 101 8.42 6.62 10.32
CA PRO A 101 9.47 7.33 11.04
C PRO A 101 9.73 6.81 12.47
N ALA A 102 8.67 6.40 13.18
CA ALA A 102 8.78 5.87 14.53
C ALA A 102 9.62 4.59 14.59
N TRP A 103 9.31 3.59 13.76
CA TRP A 103 10.04 2.32 13.73
C TRP A 103 11.45 2.48 13.19
N ILE A 104 11.63 3.28 12.14
CA ILE A 104 12.95 3.55 11.57
C ILE A 104 13.86 4.21 12.62
N LYS A 105 13.34 5.13 13.45
CA LYS A 105 14.08 5.72 14.58
C LYS A 105 14.35 4.73 15.70
N GLN A 106 13.42 3.81 16.00
CA GLN A 106 13.66 2.76 17.01
C GLN A 106 14.85 1.86 16.64
N MET A 107 15.12 1.68 15.35
CA MET A 107 16.25 0.92 14.85
C MET A 107 17.50 1.76 14.58
N ASP A 108 17.47 3.07 14.85
CA ASP A 108 18.56 4.02 14.55
C ASP A 108 18.94 4.10 13.06
N LEU A 109 17.93 4.01 12.17
CA LEU A 109 18.12 3.98 10.71
C LEU A 109 17.54 5.20 9.99
N TYR A 110 17.15 6.26 10.73
CA TYR A 110 16.48 7.41 10.11
C TYR A 110 17.45 8.19 9.22
N PRO A 111 17.19 8.32 7.90
CA PRO A 111 18.15 8.94 6.99
C PRO A 111 18.19 10.45 7.16
N ARG A 112 19.34 11.05 6.84
CA ARG A 112 19.48 12.53 6.81
C ARG A 112 18.56 13.17 5.77
N SER A 113 18.35 12.51 4.63
CA SER A 113 17.47 12.93 3.54
C SER A 113 16.65 11.74 3.05
N VAL A 114 15.38 11.70 3.43
CA VAL A 114 14.42 10.68 3.00
C VAL A 114 14.25 10.63 1.47
N LEU A 115 14.35 11.78 0.79
CA LEU A 115 14.23 11.83 -0.67
C LEU A 115 15.47 11.24 -1.36
N ASN A 116 16.68 11.50 -0.84
CA ASN A 116 17.90 10.96 -1.42
C ASN A 116 18.01 9.45 -1.17
N SER A 117 17.73 8.99 0.06
CA SER A 117 17.76 7.56 0.37
C SER A 117 16.76 6.77 -0.47
N MET A 118 15.55 7.32 -0.64
CA MET A 118 14.53 6.73 -1.51
C MET A 118 14.98 6.67 -2.98
N ARG A 119 15.57 7.75 -3.51
CA ARG A 119 16.10 7.80 -4.88
C ARG A 119 17.21 6.76 -5.08
N GLU A 120 18.20 6.72 -4.19
CA GLU A 120 19.29 5.75 -4.29
C GLU A 120 18.75 4.32 -4.21
N SER A 121 17.84 4.04 -3.28
CA SER A 121 17.27 2.69 -3.11
C SER A 121 16.52 2.23 -4.36
N VAL A 122 15.49 2.97 -4.77
CA VAL A 122 14.60 2.56 -5.88
C VAL A 122 15.38 2.45 -7.19
N THR A 123 16.22 3.44 -7.51
CA THR A 123 16.99 3.39 -8.77
C THR A 123 17.99 2.23 -8.78
N SER A 124 18.64 1.93 -7.65
CA SER A 124 19.56 0.79 -7.55
C SER A 124 18.82 -0.54 -7.68
N VAL A 125 17.66 -0.69 -7.02
CA VAL A 125 16.82 -1.90 -7.16
C VAL A 125 16.43 -2.11 -8.62
N LYS A 126 15.92 -1.08 -9.30
CA LYS A 126 15.49 -1.21 -10.70
C LYS A 126 16.65 -1.57 -11.63
N ARG A 127 17.82 -0.93 -11.47
CA ARG A 127 19.02 -1.24 -12.25
C ARG A 127 19.48 -2.69 -12.07
N LEU A 128 19.49 -3.19 -10.83
CA LEU A 128 19.82 -4.58 -10.52
C LEU A 128 18.79 -5.55 -11.12
N LEU A 129 17.49 -5.26 -11.00
CA LEU A 129 16.43 -6.07 -11.61
C LEU A 129 16.52 -6.09 -13.13
N ALA A 130 17.00 -5.00 -13.76
CA ALA A 130 17.28 -4.93 -15.19
C ALA A 130 18.53 -5.71 -15.63
N GLY A 131 19.29 -6.29 -14.70
CA GLY A 131 20.50 -7.07 -14.99
C GLY A 131 21.78 -6.23 -15.09
N GLU A 132 21.75 -4.97 -14.68
CA GLU A 132 22.97 -4.17 -14.62
C GLU A 132 23.92 -4.66 -13.51
N THR A 133 25.23 -4.50 -13.76
CA THR A 133 26.25 -4.58 -12.71
C THR A 133 26.56 -3.17 -12.20
N ILE A 134 26.39 -2.94 -10.89
CA ILE A 134 26.58 -1.64 -10.27
C ILE A 134 27.94 -1.58 -9.57
N THR A 135 28.75 -0.58 -9.93
CA THR A 135 29.91 -0.12 -9.17
C THR A 135 29.73 1.38 -8.93
N ALA A 136 29.37 1.77 -7.70
CA ALA A 136 29.01 3.13 -7.36
C ALA A 136 29.10 3.36 -5.85
N LYS A 137 29.37 4.59 -5.41
CA LYS A 137 29.32 4.98 -4.01
C LYS A 137 28.36 6.14 -3.84
N GLY A 138 27.14 5.84 -3.38
CA GLY A 138 26.13 6.82 -3.01
C GLY A 138 26.34 7.39 -1.61
N GLU A 139 25.44 8.26 -1.18
CA GLU A 139 25.42 8.78 0.19
C GLU A 139 24.97 7.72 1.21
N TYR A 140 24.08 6.80 0.80
CA TYR A 140 23.50 5.77 1.67
C TYR A 140 23.98 4.37 1.33
N PHE A 141 24.20 4.09 0.04
CA PHE A 141 24.54 2.74 -0.42
C PHE A 141 25.80 2.70 -1.28
N GLY A 142 26.63 1.69 -1.04
CA GLY A 142 27.85 1.42 -1.79
C GLY A 142 27.76 0.10 -2.55
N PHE A 143 28.29 0.07 -3.76
CA PHE A 143 28.30 -1.07 -4.65
C PHE A 143 29.69 -1.23 -5.25
N ASP A 144 30.24 -2.43 -5.22
CA ASP A 144 31.44 -2.82 -5.95
C ASP A 144 31.12 -4.10 -6.74
N LYS A 145 30.98 -3.96 -8.06
CA LYS A 145 30.64 -5.06 -8.99
C LYS A 145 29.44 -5.91 -8.56
N VAL A 146 28.40 -5.26 -8.01
CA VAL A 146 27.19 -5.95 -7.55
C VAL A 146 26.25 -6.21 -8.74
N ALA A 147 25.85 -7.45 -8.94
CA ALA A 147 24.90 -7.87 -9.97
C ALA A 147 24.01 -9.00 -9.46
N LEU A 148 22.78 -9.12 -10.00
CA LEU A 148 21.94 -10.28 -9.74
C LEU A 148 22.32 -11.44 -10.65
N THR A 149 22.34 -12.66 -10.12
CA THR A 149 22.48 -13.89 -10.93
C THR A 149 21.23 -14.15 -11.79
N HIS A 150 20.06 -13.76 -11.29
CA HIS A 150 18.76 -13.99 -11.94
C HIS A 150 17.94 -12.70 -12.00
N PRO A 151 18.28 -11.74 -12.89
CA PRO A 151 17.53 -10.50 -13.01
C PRO A 151 16.06 -10.72 -13.43
N ALA A 152 15.21 -9.76 -13.11
CA ALA A 152 13.77 -9.80 -13.37
C ALA A 152 13.29 -8.42 -13.91
N PRO A 153 13.63 -8.09 -15.17
CA PRO A 153 13.41 -6.74 -15.74
C PRO A 153 11.93 -6.34 -15.85
N GLU A 154 11.03 -7.33 -15.90
CA GLU A 154 9.58 -7.10 -16.04
C GLU A 154 8.89 -6.69 -14.72
N VAL A 155 9.59 -6.75 -13.59
CA VAL A 155 8.99 -6.44 -12.28
C VAL A 155 8.83 -4.93 -12.12
N LYS A 156 7.59 -4.50 -11.92
CA LYS A 156 7.29 -3.11 -11.57
C LYS A 156 7.71 -2.81 -10.13
N VAL A 157 8.37 -1.67 -9.96
CA VAL A 157 8.76 -1.13 -8.65
C VAL A 157 7.97 0.14 -8.38
N LEU A 158 7.01 0.04 -7.46
CA LEU A 158 6.14 1.12 -7.03
C LEU A 158 6.76 1.84 -5.84
N THR A 159 6.28 3.04 -5.56
CA THR A 159 6.67 3.75 -4.35
C THR A 159 5.49 4.21 -3.49
N GLY A 160 5.56 3.94 -2.19
CA GLY A 160 4.61 4.41 -1.18
C GLY A 160 5.06 5.73 -0.61
N VAL A 161 4.41 6.82 -1.00
CA VAL A 161 4.82 8.18 -0.65
C VAL A 161 3.64 9.06 -0.26
N VAL A 162 3.91 10.01 0.63
CA VAL A 162 2.98 11.08 0.98
C VAL A 162 3.68 12.42 0.79
N GLY A 163 2.96 13.38 0.21
CA GLY A 163 3.42 14.75 0.04
C GLY A 163 4.00 15.09 -1.33
N PRO A 164 3.93 16.37 -1.74
CA PRO A 164 4.14 16.79 -3.13
C PRO A 164 5.55 16.49 -3.65
N LYS A 165 6.60 16.72 -2.84
CA LYS A 165 7.99 16.44 -3.24
C LYS A 165 8.26 14.94 -3.42
N SER A 166 7.66 14.11 -2.58
CA SER A 166 7.80 12.65 -2.68
C SER A 166 6.99 12.09 -3.85
N ILE A 167 5.82 12.68 -4.16
CA ILE A 167 5.05 12.35 -5.37
C ILE A 167 5.81 12.74 -6.63
N ASP A 168 6.48 13.89 -6.65
CA ASP A 168 7.37 14.27 -7.76
C ASP A 168 8.50 13.26 -7.96
N LEU A 169 9.15 12.87 -6.87
CA LEU A 169 10.20 11.86 -6.90
C LEU A 169 9.67 10.51 -7.41
N CYS A 170 8.51 10.09 -6.94
CA CYS A 170 7.81 8.87 -7.37
C CYS A 170 7.60 8.86 -8.89
N ALA A 171 7.09 9.96 -9.46
CA ALA A 171 6.92 10.07 -10.90
C ALA A 171 8.24 9.93 -11.68
N ASP A 172 9.37 10.40 -11.12
CA ASP A 172 10.68 10.33 -11.77
C ASP A 172 11.30 8.91 -11.78
N ILE A 173 11.06 8.10 -10.73
CA ILE A 173 11.88 6.89 -10.48
C ILE A 173 11.09 5.58 -10.45
N ALA A 174 9.77 5.64 -10.23
CA ALA A 174 8.94 4.46 -10.00
C ALA A 174 8.09 4.08 -11.22
N ASP A 175 7.56 2.86 -11.22
CA ASP A 175 6.57 2.37 -12.19
C ASP A 175 5.14 2.59 -11.72
N GLY A 176 4.97 3.06 -10.47
CA GLY A 176 3.68 3.36 -9.89
C GLY A 176 3.79 3.91 -8.47
N MET A 177 2.64 4.25 -7.91
CA MET A 177 2.48 4.73 -6.56
C MET A 177 1.58 3.78 -5.76
N VAL A 178 2.00 3.48 -4.53
CA VAL A 178 1.13 2.91 -3.51
C VAL A 178 0.56 4.08 -2.71
N VAL A 179 -0.76 4.29 -2.82
CA VAL A 179 -1.49 5.33 -2.08
C VAL A 179 -1.85 4.79 -0.70
N SER A 180 -1.46 5.53 0.32
CA SER A 180 -1.67 5.19 1.74
C SER A 180 -3.17 5.11 2.09
N VAL A 181 -3.49 4.36 3.15
CA VAL A 181 -4.85 3.94 3.55
C VAL A 181 -5.87 5.08 3.78
N LEU A 182 -5.39 6.30 4.05
CA LEU A 182 -6.23 7.50 4.22
C LEU A 182 -6.35 8.33 2.93
N GLY A 183 -5.69 7.94 1.85
CA GLY A 183 -5.66 8.64 0.58
C GLY A 183 -6.93 8.43 -0.23
N GLY A 184 -8.03 9.05 0.20
CA GLY A 184 -9.32 8.95 -0.47
C GLY A 184 -9.36 9.46 -1.93
N PRO A 185 -10.51 9.38 -2.61
CA PRO A 185 -10.63 9.68 -4.05
C PRO A 185 -10.04 11.02 -4.48
N LYS A 186 -10.32 12.10 -3.72
CA LYS A 186 -9.77 13.45 -4.01
C LYS A 186 -8.24 13.50 -3.92
N TYR A 187 -7.64 12.76 -2.99
CA TYR A 187 -6.19 12.66 -2.87
C TYR A 187 -5.60 11.85 -4.03
N VAL A 188 -6.23 10.73 -4.40
CA VAL A 188 -5.84 9.92 -5.57
C VAL A 188 -5.83 10.80 -6.82
N GLU A 189 -6.92 11.52 -7.09
CA GLU A 189 -7.04 12.41 -8.24
C GLU A 189 -5.97 13.50 -8.22
N THR A 190 -5.71 14.10 -7.05
CA THR A 190 -4.69 15.13 -6.88
C THR A 190 -3.28 14.58 -7.15
N ALA A 191 -2.97 13.39 -6.65
CA ALA A 191 -1.69 12.73 -6.87
C ALA A 191 -1.53 12.32 -8.33
N TYR A 192 -2.56 11.72 -8.93
CA TYR A 192 -2.59 11.32 -10.33
C TYR A 192 -2.33 12.51 -11.25
N LYS A 193 -3.07 13.62 -11.10
CA LYS A 193 -2.87 14.85 -11.90
C LYS A 193 -1.47 15.42 -11.75
N ARG A 194 -0.86 15.31 -10.56
CA ARG A 194 0.52 15.74 -10.32
C ARG A 194 1.53 14.87 -11.07
N ILE A 195 1.32 13.55 -11.05
CA ILE A 195 2.15 12.58 -11.77
C ILE A 195 2.00 12.77 -13.28
N GLU A 196 0.77 12.83 -13.80
CA GLU A 196 0.43 13.10 -15.20
C GLU A 196 1.15 14.36 -15.70
N LYS A 197 1.08 15.45 -14.95
CA LYS A 197 1.75 16.71 -15.32
C LYS A 197 3.28 16.57 -15.41
N ARG A 198 3.87 15.65 -14.63
CA ARG A 198 5.32 15.48 -14.52
C ARG A 198 5.90 14.49 -15.52
N ARG A 199 5.20 13.39 -15.80
CA ARG A 199 5.70 12.30 -16.67
C ARG A 199 4.77 11.91 -17.83
N GLY A 200 3.57 12.48 -17.93
CA GLY A 200 2.52 12.06 -18.86
C GLY A 200 1.71 10.85 -18.37
N ASN A 201 0.81 10.34 -19.22
CA ASN A 201 -0.18 9.29 -18.89
C ASN A 201 0.21 7.86 -19.32
N ASN A 202 1.50 7.53 -19.32
CA ASN A 202 1.93 6.24 -19.84
C ASN A 202 2.32 5.28 -18.70
N ASP A 203 1.64 4.11 -18.69
CA ASP A 203 1.92 2.91 -17.88
C ASP A 203 2.42 3.22 -16.47
N PHE A 204 1.53 3.78 -15.63
CA PHE A 204 1.82 4.11 -14.24
C PHE A 204 0.74 3.52 -13.33
N GLU A 205 1.15 2.65 -12.40
CA GLU A 205 0.21 2.01 -11.48
C GLU A 205 -0.14 2.95 -10.32
N MET A 206 -1.42 2.97 -9.94
CA MET A 206 -1.95 3.68 -8.78
C MET A 206 -2.68 2.68 -7.89
N VAL A 207 -1.94 1.96 -7.06
CA VAL A 207 -2.48 0.97 -6.12
C VAL A 207 -2.92 1.69 -4.86
N THR A 208 -4.21 1.65 -4.53
CA THR A 208 -4.75 2.42 -3.40
C THR A 208 -5.21 1.50 -2.28
N TYR A 209 -4.64 1.68 -1.10
CA TYR A 209 -5.09 1.00 0.11
C TYR A 209 -6.23 1.81 0.72
N VAL A 210 -7.25 1.12 1.23
CA VAL A 210 -8.40 1.79 1.84
C VAL A 210 -8.94 0.95 3.00
N LEU A 211 -9.18 1.59 4.14
CA LEU A 211 -9.88 0.94 5.25
C LEU A 211 -11.28 0.55 4.79
N ALA A 212 -11.65 -0.71 5.02
CA ALA A 212 -12.92 -1.24 4.56
C ALA A 212 -13.67 -1.98 5.66
N SER A 213 -14.99 -1.85 5.68
CA SER A 213 -15.86 -2.73 6.47
C SER A 213 -17.23 -2.87 5.81
N VAL A 214 -17.53 -4.09 5.36
CA VAL A 214 -18.68 -4.39 4.49
C VAL A 214 -19.69 -5.22 5.26
N GLY A 215 -20.94 -4.77 5.30
CA GLY A 215 -22.00 -5.48 6.02
C GLY A 215 -23.35 -4.78 5.98
N LYS A 216 -24.40 -5.52 6.36
CA LYS A 216 -25.79 -5.01 6.36
C LYS A 216 -26.05 -4.00 7.48
N ASP A 217 -25.37 -4.13 8.62
CA ASP A 217 -25.46 -3.17 9.73
C ASP A 217 -24.48 -2.02 9.51
N ILE A 218 -24.94 -1.00 8.78
CA ILE A 218 -24.13 0.20 8.47
C ILE A 218 -23.63 0.88 9.75
N LYS A 219 -24.41 0.92 10.83
CA LYS A 219 -24.00 1.60 12.06
C LYS A 219 -22.81 0.89 12.70
N GLN A 220 -22.87 -0.44 12.78
CA GLN A 220 -21.75 -1.22 13.27
C GLN A 220 -20.53 -1.08 12.36
N LYS A 221 -20.69 -1.23 11.04
CA LYS A 221 -19.56 -1.13 10.10
C LYS A 221 -18.89 0.24 10.11
N ARG A 222 -19.65 1.32 10.30
CA ARG A 222 -19.10 2.67 10.51
C ARG A 222 -18.30 2.79 11.80
N LYS A 223 -18.73 2.14 12.88
CA LYS A 223 -17.97 2.09 14.13
C LYS A 223 -16.63 1.36 13.94
N ASP A 224 -16.63 0.26 13.20
CA ASP A 224 -15.42 -0.54 12.94
C ASP A 224 -14.34 0.27 12.22
N VAL A 225 -14.68 0.92 11.09
CA VAL A 225 -13.72 1.77 10.36
C VAL A 225 -13.36 3.04 11.12
N ARG A 226 -14.19 3.49 12.06
CA ARG A 226 -13.94 4.70 12.85
C ARG A 226 -12.76 4.54 13.79
N ALA A 227 -12.72 3.46 14.56
CA ALA A 227 -11.58 3.19 15.45
C ALA A 227 -10.27 3.08 14.66
N ALA A 228 -10.29 2.36 13.53
CA ALA A 228 -9.13 2.25 12.65
C ALA A 228 -8.72 3.61 12.04
N THR A 229 -9.67 4.41 11.55
CA THR A 229 -9.40 5.73 10.98
C THR A 229 -8.78 6.67 12.03
N ALA A 230 -9.28 6.63 13.26
CA ALA A 230 -8.73 7.40 14.37
C ALA A 230 -7.26 7.01 14.67
N PHE A 231 -6.97 5.71 14.70
CA PHE A 231 -5.62 5.19 14.87
C PHE A 231 -4.67 5.72 13.79
N TYR A 232 -5.04 5.59 12.51
CA TYR A 232 -4.19 6.03 11.39
C TYR A 232 -4.01 7.55 11.35
N LEU A 233 -5.07 8.34 11.59
CA LEU A 233 -4.97 9.79 11.67
C LEU A 233 -4.05 10.24 12.80
N ASN A 234 -4.12 9.58 13.96
CA ASN A 234 -3.23 9.86 15.09
C ASN A 234 -1.77 9.49 14.77
N ALA A 235 -1.54 8.30 14.20
CA ALA A 235 -0.22 7.79 13.89
C ALA A 235 0.51 8.62 12.82
N MET A 236 -0.22 9.08 11.80
CA MET A 236 0.33 9.89 10.72
C MET A 236 0.41 11.38 11.07
N GLY A 237 -0.51 11.87 11.91
CA GLY A 237 -0.72 13.29 12.11
C GLY A 237 -1.21 14.02 10.85
N PRO A 238 -1.16 15.36 10.83
CA PRO A 238 -1.46 16.14 9.63
C PRO A 238 -0.44 15.86 8.52
N THR A 239 -0.95 15.56 7.32
CA THR A 239 -0.14 15.30 6.13
C THR A 239 -0.74 15.99 4.90
N TYR A 240 -0.07 15.83 3.75
CA TYR A 240 -0.63 16.30 2.48
C TYR A 240 -2.00 15.68 2.15
N ILE A 241 -2.30 14.48 2.67
CA ILE A 241 -3.64 13.88 2.53
C ILE A 241 -4.68 14.77 3.22
N SER A 242 -4.47 15.09 4.49
CA SER A 242 -5.41 15.94 5.23
C SER A 242 -5.46 17.37 4.70
N ASP A 243 -4.36 17.88 4.11
CA ASP A 243 -4.34 19.19 3.45
C ASP A 243 -5.28 19.23 2.23
N VAL A 244 -5.26 18.18 1.40
CA VAL A 244 -6.15 18.07 0.22
C VAL A 244 -7.63 18.11 0.61
N TYR A 245 -7.97 17.55 1.77
CA TYR A 245 -9.33 17.59 2.32
C TYR A 245 -9.64 18.85 3.16
N GLY A 246 -8.65 19.70 3.44
CA GLY A 246 -8.84 20.87 4.29
C GLY A 246 -9.10 20.53 5.75
N ILE A 247 -8.66 19.36 6.21
CA ILE A 247 -8.94 18.85 7.57
C ILE A 247 -7.72 18.91 8.51
N SER A 248 -6.54 19.29 8.03
CA SER A 248 -5.28 19.26 8.79
C SER A 248 -5.34 19.97 10.15
N ASP A 249 -5.88 21.19 10.21
CA ASP A 249 -5.96 21.95 11.46
C ASP A 249 -6.90 21.29 12.47
N LYS A 250 -8.04 20.76 11.99
CA LYS A 250 -9.00 20.04 12.83
C LYS A 250 -8.42 18.73 13.34
N THR A 251 -7.76 17.95 12.48
CA THR A 251 -7.05 16.72 12.86
C THR A 251 -6.02 17.02 13.94
N LYS A 252 -5.19 18.05 13.74
CA LYS A 252 -4.18 18.47 14.73
C LYS A 252 -4.80 18.88 16.07
N SER A 253 -5.90 19.64 16.04
CA SER A 253 -6.61 20.08 17.23
C SER A 253 -7.18 18.90 18.02
N ILE A 254 -7.77 17.92 17.35
CA ILE A 254 -8.35 16.74 18.01
C ILE A 254 -7.24 15.84 18.58
N ILE A 255 -6.17 15.59 17.83
CA ILE A 255 -5.01 14.83 18.35
C ILE A 255 -4.45 15.49 19.61
N SER A 256 -4.37 16.81 19.64
CA SER A 256 -3.84 17.56 20.79
C SER A 256 -4.76 17.48 22.03
N SER A 257 -6.04 17.14 21.88
CA SER A 257 -6.99 17.03 22.99
C SER A 257 -7.03 15.65 23.65
N GLY A 258 -6.55 14.60 22.97
CA GLY A 258 -6.52 13.24 23.53
C GLY A 258 -6.10 12.13 22.57
N GLY A 259 -5.31 12.43 21.53
CA GLY A 259 -4.78 11.43 20.60
C GLY A 259 -5.87 10.66 19.83
N ALA A 260 -5.67 9.34 19.71
CA ALA A 260 -6.58 8.45 18.98
C ALA A 260 -7.99 8.39 19.61
N ASP A 261 -8.11 8.33 20.94
CA ASP A 261 -9.40 8.27 21.63
C ASP A 261 -10.25 9.53 21.37
N ALA A 262 -9.59 10.70 21.35
CA ALA A 262 -10.23 11.95 20.98
C ALA A 262 -10.65 11.96 19.51
N LEU A 263 -9.84 11.43 18.59
CA LEU A 263 -10.20 11.29 17.18
C LEU A 263 -11.39 10.37 16.97
N GLU A 264 -11.41 9.21 17.63
CA GLU A 264 -12.53 8.27 17.54
C GLU A 264 -13.83 8.93 18.01
N THR A 265 -13.78 9.72 19.08
CA THR A 265 -14.97 10.38 19.64
C THR A 265 -15.39 11.61 18.84
N GLN A 266 -14.45 12.45 18.41
CA GLN A 266 -14.72 13.81 17.94
C GLN A 266 -14.61 14.01 16.42
N MET A 267 -14.07 13.06 15.66
CA MET A 267 -13.96 13.23 14.20
C MET A 267 -15.36 13.41 13.58
N PRO A 268 -15.53 14.29 12.58
CA PRO A 268 -16.77 14.32 11.81
C PRO A 268 -17.05 13.00 11.10
N ASP A 269 -18.30 12.54 11.12
CA ASP A 269 -18.70 11.31 10.41
C ASP A 269 -18.44 11.39 8.91
N GLU A 270 -18.55 12.57 8.32
CA GLU A 270 -18.27 12.83 6.90
C GLU A 270 -16.83 12.46 6.50
N TRP A 271 -15.89 12.41 7.45
CA TRP A 271 -14.51 11.97 7.17
C TRP A 271 -14.45 10.51 6.74
N LEU A 272 -15.31 9.67 7.33
CA LEU A 272 -15.36 8.26 6.95
C LEU A 272 -15.83 8.08 5.51
N ASP A 273 -16.66 9.00 5.00
CA ASP A 273 -17.25 8.89 3.67
C ASP A 273 -16.21 9.07 2.55
N PHE A 274 -15.12 9.79 2.82
CA PHE A 274 -14.03 9.97 1.85
C PHE A 274 -12.72 9.26 2.23
N LEU A 275 -12.53 8.83 3.49
CA LEU A 275 -11.32 8.11 3.92
C LEU A 275 -11.47 6.59 3.90
N THR A 276 -12.70 6.05 3.77
CA THR A 276 -12.97 4.61 3.95
C THR A 276 -13.96 4.07 2.91
N ILE A 277 -14.01 2.74 2.78
CA ILE A 277 -15.07 2.01 2.06
C ILE A 277 -15.93 1.29 3.11
N VAL A 278 -17.08 1.86 3.44
CA VAL A 278 -17.92 1.34 4.53
C VAL A 278 -19.40 1.29 4.16
N GLY A 279 -20.09 0.25 4.61
CA GLY A 279 -21.54 0.12 4.50
C GLY A 279 -21.99 -1.19 3.86
N THR A 280 -23.14 -1.17 3.18
CA THR A 280 -23.66 -2.34 2.48
C THR A 280 -22.82 -2.65 1.24
N PRO A 281 -22.94 -3.85 0.63
CA PRO A 281 -22.32 -4.15 -0.65
C PRO A 281 -22.56 -3.08 -1.71
N GLU A 282 -23.78 -2.53 -1.81
CA GLU A 282 -24.12 -1.45 -2.75
C GLU A 282 -23.33 -0.17 -2.47
N ASN A 283 -23.21 0.24 -1.20
CA ASN A 283 -22.39 1.39 -0.83
C ASN A 283 -20.91 1.17 -1.21
N CYS A 284 -20.41 -0.03 -0.94
CA CYS A 284 -19.02 -0.37 -1.21
C CYS A 284 -18.71 -0.42 -2.70
N ILE A 285 -19.64 -0.89 -3.54
CA ILE A 285 -19.50 -0.87 -5.01
C ILE A 285 -19.34 0.56 -5.52
N THR A 286 -20.20 1.48 -5.07
CA THR A 286 -20.09 2.90 -5.45
C THR A 286 -18.76 3.48 -4.99
N ASN A 287 -18.36 3.24 -3.74
CA ASN A 287 -17.12 3.79 -3.19
C ASN A 287 -15.88 3.26 -3.90
N ILE A 288 -15.82 1.96 -4.20
CA ILE A 288 -14.73 1.35 -4.98
C ILE A 288 -14.63 1.99 -6.37
N ASN A 289 -15.77 2.20 -7.05
CA ASN A 289 -15.79 2.86 -8.36
C ASN A 289 -15.28 4.30 -8.30
N ASN A 290 -15.58 5.06 -7.24
CA ASN A 290 -15.06 6.42 -7.06
C ASN A 290 -13.52 6.46 -7.02
N PHE A 291 -12.86 5.44 -6.47
CA PHE A 291 -11.39 5.33 -6.49
C PHE A 291 -10.87 5.10 -7.91
N PHE A 292 -11.46 4.17 -8.66
CA PHE A 292 -11.10 3.94 -10.06
C PHE A 292 -11.31 5.20 -10.93
N ASP A 293 -12.45 5.87 -10.76
CA ASP A 293 -12.76 7.11 -11.49
C ASP A 293 -11.82 8.26 -11.14
N SER A 294 -11.18 8.21 -9.96
CA SER A 294 -10.16 9.17 -9.52
C SER A 294 -8.75 8.85 -10.00
N GLY A 295 -8.54 7.72 -10.67
CA GLY A 295 -7.27 7.32 -11.25
C GLY A 295 -6.56 6.15 -10.54
N SER A 296 -7.19 5.50 -9.56
CA SER A 296 -6.66 4.23 -9.03
C SER A 296 -6.65 3.17 -10.13
N THR A 297 -5.57 2.40 -10.24
CA THR A 297 -5.50 1.23 -11.12
C THR A 297 -5.82 -0.07 -10.39
N SER A 298 -5.75 -0.06 -9.05
CA SER A 298 -6.13 -1.16 -8.16
C SER A 298 -6.61 -0.59 -6.83
N VAL A 299 -7.62 -1.23 -6.23
CA VAL A 299 -8.17 -0.87 -4.92
C VAL A 299 -8.02 -2.04 -3.96
N ILE A 300 -7.23 -1.85 -2.90
CA ILE A 300 -6.92 -2.89 -1.93
C ILE A 300 -7.67 -2.60 -0.63
N LEU A 301 -8.51 -3.53 -0.23
CA LEU A 301 -9.33 -3.41 0.96
C LEU A 301 -8.53 -3.87 2.18
N CYS A 302 -8.30 -2.95 3.10
CA CYS A 302 -7.80 -3.22 4.45
C CYS A 302 -9.01 -3.44 5.35
N VAL A 303 -9.52 -4.69 5.39
CA VAL A 303 -10.73 -5.01 6.14
C VAL A 303 -10.48 -4.86 7.64
N VAL A 304 -11.38 -4.11 8.30
CA VAL A 304 -11.37 -3.89 9.74
C VAL A 304 -12.74 -4.20 10.36
N PRO A 305 -12.77 -4.86 11.54
CA PRO A 305 -11.61 -5.35 12.27
C PRO A 305 -11.06 -6.66 11.64
N SER A 306 -9.80 -7.00 11.91
CA SER A 306 -9.08 -8.07 11.19
C SER A 306 -9.67 -9.46 11.45
N GLU A 307 -10.36 -9.65 12.59
CA GLU A 307 -10.98 -10.93 12.94
C GLU A 307 -12.20 -11.25 12.07
N GLU A 308 -12.85 -10.23 11.50
CA GLU A 308 -13.99 -10.41 10.58
C GLU A 308 -13.56 -10.65 9.13
N LEU A 309 -12.26 -10.56 8.82
CA LEU A 309 -11.75 -10.72 7.45
C LEU A 309 -12.31 -11.99 6.77
N PRO A 310 -12.26 -13.20 7.37
CA PRO A 310 -12.76 -14.39 6.71
C PRO A 310 -14.22 -14.30 6.27
N ASP A 311 -15.10 -13.71 7.07
CA ASP A 311 -16.53 -13.62 6.77
C ASP A 311 -16.81 -12.52 5.74
N GLN A 312 -16.10 -11.39 5.85
CA GLN A 312 -16.23 -10.30 4.88
C GLN A 312 -15.67 -10.68 3.51
N LEU A 313 -14.63 -11.54 3.41
CA LEU A 313 -14.14 -12.05 2.12
C LEU A 313 -15.25 -12.74 1.31
N GLU A 314 -16.04 -13.60 1.96
CA GLU A 314 -17.14 -14.32 1.31
C GLU A 314 -18.26 -13.39 0.87
N LEU A 315 -18.60 -12.41 1.72
CA LEU A 315 -19.61 -11.40 1.40
C LEU A 315 -19.18 -10.53 0.21
N ILE A 316 -17.95 -10.02 0.23
CA ILE A 316 -17.40 -9.16 -0.81
C ILE A 316 -17.29 -9.95 -2.13
N GLY A 317 -16.74 -11.16 -2.08
CA GLY A 317 -16.61 -12.03 -3.25
C GLY A 317 -17.96 -12.38 -3.90
N ARG A 318 -19.01 -12.55 -3.09
CA ARG A 318 -20.35 -12.88 -3.59
C ARG A 318 -21.14 -11.67 -4.07
N GLU A 319 -21.08 -10.54 -3.38
CA GLU A 319 -22.04 -9.44 -3.55
C GLU A 319 -21.44 -8.15 -4.12
N VAL A 320 -20.12 -7.98 -4.04
CA VAL A 320 -19.39 -6.78 -4.50
C VAL A 320 -18.61 -7.06 -5.78
N LEU A 321 -17.65 -8.01 -5.76
CA LEU A 321 -16.74 -8.25 -6.89
C LEU A 321 -17.44 -8.52 -8.23
N PRO A 322 -18.56 -9.28 -8.30
CA PRO A 322 -19.25 -9.54 -9.58
C PRO A 322 -19.89 -8.30 -10.22
N LYS A 323 -19.87 -7.14 -9.56
CA LYS A 323 -20.52 -5.88 -9.98
C LYS A 323 -19.52 -4.72 -10.17
N ILE A 324 -18.22 -4.96 -10.04
CA ILE A 324 -17.13 -4.00 -10.29
C ILE A 324 -16.58 -4.20 -11.70
#